data_AF-A0AA96S4V5-F1
#
_entry.id   AF-A0AA96S4V5-F1
#
_cell.length_a   1.000
_cell.length_b   1.000
_cell.length_c   1.000
_cell.angle_alpha   90.00
_cell.angle_beta   90.00
_cell.angle_gamma   90.00
#
_symmetry.space_group_name_H-M   'P 1'
#
loop_
_entity.id
_entity.type
_entity.pdbx_description
1 polymer ?
#
loop_
_entity_poly.entity_id
_entity_poly.type
_entity_poly.pdbx_seq_one_letter_code
_entity_poly.pdbx_strand_id
1 'polypeptide(L)'
;MVQKLSESQINELLSFRFTTKQSPSPLSISMNLLQDEQALRDYLEELGKHIGAANEKVTASIFMKRYAFLAVIYLYAMTAWNRRLDISIENVSLESNSQDELWLPRFYFNEVCLERVEGDREKWREKGVKILFHDHLYPLIKSLTKITKVSKLILWENIAVYIYWLYETVLSKEDVMEGVAGRSQEDFHYLIFQAPGSLFGSYNENPLKRYYNQQIYLEELKREVRPRSTCCYSYLTKAKKRCVTCPHTCAPCPLISEMTRQEEQALDSGIKGQA
;
A
#
# COMPACT_ATOMS: atom_id res chain seq x y z
N MET A 1 17.60 -19.81 6.05
CA MET A 1 18.57 -19.65 4.93
C MET A 1 18.17 -18.40 4.17
N VAL A 2 18.97 -17.33 4.22
CA VAL A 2 18.67 -16.04 3.55
C VAL A 2 18.87 -16.20 2.05
N GLN A 3 17.80 -16.03 1.27
CA GLN A 3 17.85 -16.10 -0.19
C GLN A 3 17.70 -14.67 -0.76
N LYS A 4 18.68 -14.23 -1.55
CA LYS A 4 18.59 -12.99 -2.33
C LYS A 4 17.50 -13.11 -3.41
N LEU A 5 16.89 -11.98 -3.79
CA LEU A 5 15.95 -11.93 -4.91
C LEU A 5 16.66 -12.25 -6.24
N SER A 6 15.98 -12.97 -7.12
CA SER A 6 16.39 -13.09 -8.53
C SER A 6 16.12 -11.78 -9.28
N GLU A 7 16.71 -11.60 -10.47
CA GLU A 7 16.44 -10.44 -11.33
C GLU A 7 14.95 -10.33 -11.72
N SER A 8 14.31 -11.47 -12.00
CA SER A 8 12.87 -11.52 -12.29
C SER A 8 12.03 -11.05 -11.10
N GLN A 9 12.36 -11.50 -9.88
CA GLN A 9 11.67 -11.06 -8.67
C GLN A 9 11.88 -9.58 -8.38
N ILE A 10 13.09 -9.05 -8.64
CA ILE A 10 13.35 -7.61 -8.54
C ILE A 10 12.46 -6.85 -9.52
N ASN A 11 12.42 -7.27 -10.78
CA ASN A 11 11.61 -6.62 -11.82
C ASN A 11 10.12 -6.62 -11.48
N GLU A 12 9.59 -7.71 -10.91
CA GLU A 12 8.21 -7.76 -10.41
C GLU A 12 7.98 -6.71 -9.31
N LEU A 13 8.84 -6.65 -8.29
CA LEU A 13 8.64 -5.70 -7.18
C LEU A 13 8.84 -4.24 -7.58
N LEU A 14 9.62 -3.93 -8.62
CA LEU A 14 9.76 -2.56 -9.12
C LEU A 14 8.39 -1.94 -9.47
N SER A 15 7.44 -2.76 -9.96
CA SER A 15 6.06 -2.33 -10.24
C SER A 15 5.27 -1.96 -8.97
N PHE A 16 5.68 -2.48 -7.81
CA PHE A 16 5.10 -2.21 -6.49
C PHE A 16 5.89 -1.19 -5.67
N ARG A 17 6.65 -0.32 -6.35
CA ARG A 17 7.46 0.74 -5.71
C ARG A 17 8.64 0.19 -4.91
N PHE A 18 9.17 -0.99 -5.18
CA PHE A 18 10.46 -1.40 -4.64
C PHE A 18 11.61 -0.65 -5.34
N THR A 19 12.76 -0.53 -4.67
CA THR A 19 14.02 -0.06 -5.26
C THR A 19 15.20 -0.82 -4.67
N THR A 20 16.23 -1.05 -5.49
CA THR A 20 17.54 -1.59 -5.06
C THR A 20 18.55 -0.48 -4.80
N LYS A 21 18.19 0.78 -5.05
CA LYS A 21 19.05 1.95 -4.90
C LYS A 21 18.48 2.89 -3.86
N GLN A 22 19.34 3.36 -2.97
CA GLN A 22 19.06 4.49 -2.10
C GLN A 22 19.12 5.80 -2.91
N SER A 23 18.29 6.76 -2.54
CA SER A 23 18.18 8.07 -3.16
C SER A 23 18.24 9.11 -2.05
N PRO A 24 19.41 9.74 -1.80
CA PRO A 24 19.51 10.75 -0.76
C PRO A 24 18.62 11.94 -1.12
N SER A 25 17.58 12.14 -0.33
CA SER A 25 16.61 13.22 -0.48
C SER A 25 16.12 13.60 0.92
N PRO A 26 15.81 14.88 1.18
CA PRO A 26 15.19 15.29 2.44
C PRO A 26 13.86 14.56 2.73
N LEU A 27 13.21 14.04 1.68
CA LEU A 27 11.98 13.25 1.79
C LEU A 27 12.22 11.74 1.85
N SER A 28 13.48 11.29 1.89
CA SER A 28 13.85 9.91 2.17
C SER A 28 14.00 9.72 3.68
N ILE A 29 13.46 8.63 4.23
CA ILE A 29 13.47 8.38 5.67
C ILE A 29 13.55 6.89 5.98
N SER A 30 14.39 6.54 6.96
CA SER A 30 14.42 5.20 7.54
C SER A 30 13.20 4.99 8.46
N MET A 31 12.52 3.85 8.36
CA MET A 31 11.25 3.65 9.06
C MET A 31 11.39 3.60 10.58
N ASN A 32 12.55 3.24 11.10
CA ASN A 32 12.81 3.30 12.55
C ASN A 32 12.62 4.71 13.13
N LEU A 33 12.88 5.77 12.35
CA LEU A 33 12.66 7.16 12.76
C LEU A 33 11.17 7.52 12.86
N LEU A 34 10.29 6.81 12.14
CA LEU A 34 8.84 7.05 12.19
C LEU A 34 8.20 6.61 13.52
N GLN A 35 8.94 5.89 14.37
CA GLN A 35 8.52 5.55 15.73
C GLN A 35 8.69 6.72 16.71
N ASP A 36 9.62 7.62 16.43
CA ASP A 36 9.79 8.83 17.22
C ASP A 36 8.73 9.86 16.82
N GLU A 37 8.00 10.37 17.82
CA GLU A 37 6.88 11.27 17.54
C GLU A 37 7.34 12.59 16.93
N GLN A 38 8.49 13.12 17.37
CA GLN A 38 8.99 14.40 16.88
C GLN A 38 9.54 14.24 15.45
N ALA A 39 10.35 13.21 15.20
CA ALA A 39 10.84 12.92 13.86
C ALA A 39 9.70 12.67 12.86
N LEU A 40 8.63 11.99 13.27
CA LEU A 40 7.44 11.80 12.43
C LEU A 40 6.72 13.13 12.14
N ARG A 41 6.64 14.05 13.11
CA ARG A 41 6.05 15.38 12.92
C ARG A 41 6.87 16.19 11.92
N ASP A 42 8.18 16.26 12.12
CA ASP A 42 9.10 17.02 11.28
C ASP A 42 9.04 16.49 9.84
N TYR A 43 9.04 15.16 9.68
CA TYR A 43 8.90 14.52 8.37
C TYR A 43 7.57 14.86 7.68
N LEU A 44 6.44 14.81 8.40
CA LEU A 44 5.14 15.17 7.84
C LEU A 44 5.04 16.67 7.51
N GLU A 45 5.70 17.54 8.27
CA GLU A 45 5.74 18.96 7.95
C GLU A 45 6.45 19.19 6.60
N GLU A 46 7.63 18.59 6.43
CA GLU A 46 8.40 18.71 5.19
C GLU A 46 7.67 18.07 4.00
N LEU A 47 7.10 16.88 4.18
CA LEU A 47 6.26 16.24 3.18
C LEU A 47 5.04 17.09 2.82
N GLY A 48 4.39 17.70 3.81
CA GLY A 48 3.22 18.56 3.64
C GLY A 48 3.52 19.77 2.77
N LYS A 49 4.66 20.42 3.00
CA LYS A 49 5.18 21.52 2.16
C LYS A 49 5.41 21.03 0.73
N HIS A 50 6.07 19.89 0.55
CA HIS A 50 6.38 19.34 -0.76
C HIS A 50 5.13 19.04 -1.61
N ILE A 51 4.14 18.37 -1.04
CA ILE A 51 2.89 18.01 -1.76
C ILE A 51 1.85 19.14 -1.77
N GLY A 52 2.15 20.29 -1.14
CA GLY A 52 1.22 21.41 -0.98
C GLY A 52 -0.08 20.97 -0.30
N ALA A 53 0.03 20.21 0.79
CA ALA A 53 -1.11 19.76 1.57
C ALA A 53 -1.79 20.92 2.30
N ALA A 54 -3.12 20.97 2.28
CA ALA A 54 -3.88 22.02 2.96
C ALA A 54 -3.76 22.00 4.49
N ASN A 55 -3.44 20.85 5.09
CA ASN A 55 -3.17 20.68 6.53
C ASN A 55 -2.56 19.30 6.80
N GLU A 56 -2.13 19.06 8.04
CA GLU A 56 -1.48 17.82 8.48
C GLU A 56 -2.32 16.55 8.25
N LYS A 57 -3.66 16.61 8.34
CA LYS A 57 -4.52 15.45 8.07
C LYS A 57 -4.42 15.00 6.61
N VAL A 58 -4.32 15.98 5.70
CA VAL A 58 -4.10 15.72 4.28
C VAL A 58 -2.74 15.04 4.10
N THR A 59 -1.69 15.59 4.70
CA THR A 59 -0.35 14.97 4.65
C THR A 59 -0.37 13.54 5.16
N ALA A 60 -0.89 13.29 6.35
CA ALA A 60 -0.93 11.94 6.94
C ALA A 60 -1.74 10.95 6.10
N SER A 61 -2.86 11.38 5.51
CA SER A 61 -3.64 10.54 4.61
C SER A 61 -2.86 10.17 3.34
N ILE A 62 -2.19 11.14 2.71
CA ILE A 62 -1.37 10.88 1.50
C ILE A 62 -0.14 10.05 1.84
N PHE A 63 0.53 10.33 2.95
CA PHE A 63 1.59 9.51 3.51
C PHE A 63 1.15 8.04 3.61
N MET A 64 0.06 7.77 4.32
CA MET A 64 -0.44 6.40 4.49
C MET A 64 -0.89 5.76 3.17
N LYS A 65 -1.46 6.55 2.24
CA LYS A 65 -1.80 6.08 0.88
C LYS A 65 -0.57 5.58 0.13
N ARG A 66 0.58 6.24 0.24
CA ARG A 66 1.82 5.77 -0.39
C ARG A 66 2.46 4.63 0.41
N TYR A 67 2.43 4.73 1.72
CA TYR A 67 2.98 3.72 2.62
C TYR A 67 2.30 2.35 2.48
N ALA A 68 1.02 2.32 2.08
CA ALA A 68 0.27 1.10 1.81
C ALA A 68 0.92 0.17 0.76
N PHE A 69 1.81 0.67 -0.10
CA PHE A 69 2.56 -0.18 -1.03
C PHE A 69 3.54 -1.13 -0.33
N LEU A 70 3.94 -0.87 0.92
CA LEU A 70 4.68 -1.86 1.71
C LEU A 70 3.85 -3.13 1.93
N ALA A 71 2.56 -2.97 2.23
CA ALA A 71 1.63 -4.09 2.35
C ALA A 71 1.48 -4.82 1.01
N VAL A 72 1.46 -4.09 -0.10
CA VAL A 72 1.42 -4.69 -1.46
C VAL A 72 2.65 -5.56 -1.69
N ILE A 73 3.86 -5.02 -1.50
CA ILE A 73 5.13 -5.76 -1.67
C ILE A 73 5.13 -7.02 -0.80
N TYR A 74 4.78 -6.88 0.48
CA TYR A 74 4.81 -7.97 1.44
C TYR A 74 3.79 -9.07 1.11
N LEU A 75 2.53 -8.70 0.86
CA LEU A 75 1.46 -9.66 0.57
C LEU A 75 1.65 -10.31 -0.82
N TYR A 76 2.21 -9.59 -1.78
CA TYR A 76 2.61 -10.16 -3.07
C TYR A 76 3.64 -11.26 -2.87
N ALA A 77 4.76 -10.99 -2.17
CA ALA A 77 5.77 -12.01 -1.89
C ALA A 77 5.19 -13.20 -1.11
N MET A 78 4.34 -12.94 -0.10
CA MET A 78 3.70 -13.96 0.72
C MET A 78 2.80 -14.88 -0.10
N THR A 79 2.06 -14.32 -1.07
CA THR A 79 1.07 -15.05 -1.85
C THR A 79 1.66 -15.65 -3.14
N ALA A 80 2.31 -14.83 -3.96
CA ALA A 80 2.85 -15.25 -5.25
C ALA A 80 4.06 -16.18 -5.10
N TRP A 81 4.95 -15.88 -4.17
CA TRP A 81 6.19 -16.65 -4.01
C TRP A 81 6.17 -17.62 -2.83
N ASN A 82 5.13 -17.55 -1.98
CA ASN A 82 5.06 -18.32 -0.75
C ASN A 82 6.31 -18.06 0.14
N ARG A 83 6.66 -16.77 0.27
CA ARG A 83 7.81 -16.25 1.03
C ARG A 83 7.44 -14.97 1.78
N ARG A 84 8.00 -14.74 2.97
CA ARG A 84 7.88 -13.44 3.66
C ARG A 84 9.16 -12.64 3.49
N LEU A 85 8.99 -11.34 3.22
CA LEU A 85 10.06 -10.37 3.30
C LEU A 85 10.24 -9.92 4.76
N ASP A 86 11.46 -9.67 5.18
CA ASP A 86 11.72 -8.99 6.45
C ASP A 86 11.36 -7.51 6.31
N ILE A 87 10.22 -7.12 6.87
CA ILE A 87 9.74 -5.74 6.89
C ILE A 87 9.99 -5.06 8.23
N SER A 88 10.90 -5.57 9.07
CA SER A 88 11.26 -4.88 10.31
C SER A 88 11.58 -3.41 10.05
N ILE A 89 11.16 -2.54 10.98
CA ILE A 89 11.24 -1.08 10.84
C ILE A 89 12.68 -0.56 10.69
N GLU A 90 13.66 -1.30 11.18
CA GLU A 90 15.09 -1.07 10.98
C GLU A 90 15.61 -1.51 9.60
N ASN A 91 14.90 -2.40 8.91
CA ASN A 91 15.32 -2.95 7.63
C ASN A 91 14.80 -2.16 6.42
N VAL A 92 13.82 -1.27 6.61
CA VAL A 92 13.12 -0.63 5.49
C VAL A 92 13.24 0.90 5.56
N SER A 93 13.47 1.52 4.39
CA SER A 93 13.43 2.97 4.21
C SER A 93 12.51 3.37 3.05
N LEU A 94 11.98 4.59 3.11
CA LEU A 94 11.34 5.26 1.99
C LEU A 94 12.39 6.09 1.26
N GLU A 95 12.52 5.84 -0.04
CA GLU A 95 13.41 6.56 -0.94
C GLU A 95 12.57 7.46 -1.85
N SER A 96 12.77 8.76 -1.74
CA SER A 96 12.00 9.77 -2.47
C SER A 96 12.88 10.50 -3.49
N ASN A 97 12.25 10.99 -4.56
CA ASN A 97 12.82 12.02 -5.41
C ASN A 97 12.11 13.35 -5.12
N SER A 98 12.85 14.38 -4.70
CA SER A 98 12.31 15.70 -4.38
C SER A 98 11.73 16.44 -5.59
N GLN A 99 11.96 15.96 -6.82
CA GLN A 99 11.34 16.50 -8.03
C GLN A 99 9.96 15.89 -8.33
N ASP A 100 9.57 14.80 -7.66
CA ASP A 100 8.28 14.16 -7.90
C ASP A 100 7.14 14.92 -7.20
N GLU A 101 6.37 15.67 -7.98
CA GLU A 101 5.25 16.47 -7.48
C GLU A 101 4.14 15.66 -6.83
N LEU A 102 3.92 14.41 -7.26
CA LEU A 102 2.88 13.53 -6.70
C LEU A 102 3.35 12.75 -5.47
N TRP A 103 4.65 12.86 -5.17
CA TRP A 103 5.38 12.12 -4.14
C TRP A 103 5.00 10.63 -4.13
N LEU A 104 5.73 9.87 -4.93
CA LEU A 104 5.59 8.43 -5.09
C LEU A 104 6.88 7.75 -4.61
N PRO A 105 7.10 7.67 -3.28
CA PRO A 105 8.31 7.09 -2.73
C PRO A 105 8.43 5.61 -3.10
N ARG A 106 9.66 5.11 -3.08
CA ARG A 106 9.98 3.69 -3.24
C ARG A 106 10.46 3.10 -1.92
N PHE A 107 10.31 1.80 -1.74
CA PHE A 107 10.79 1.07 -0.58
C PHE A 107 12.14 0.45 -0.89
N TYR A 108 13.12 0.78 -0.06
CA TYR A 108 14.43 0.14 -0.04
C TYR A 108 14.52 -0.77 1.19
N PHE A 109 15.14 -1.92 1.01
CA PHE A 109 15.40 -2.89 2.08
C PHE A 109 16.91 -3.00 2.24
N ASN A 110 17.43 -2.78 3.46
CA ASN A 110 18.86 -2.90 3.76
C ASN A 110 19.35 -4.32 3.45
N GLU A 111 18.58 -5.31 3.91
CA GLU A 111 18.77 -6.71 3.57
C GLU A 111 17.49 -7.31 3.04
N VAL A 112 17.57 -7.96 1.88
CA VAL A 112 16.43 -8.70 1.33
C VAL A 112 16.50 -10.16 1.77
N CYS A 113 15.69 -10.49 2.77
CA CYS A 113 15.56 -11.82 3.33
C CYS A 113 14.20 -12.43 2.96
N LEU A 114 14.22 -13.54 2.21
CA LEU A 114 13.02 -14.33 1.92
C LEU A 114 12.91 -15.52 2.89
N GLU A 115 12.01 -15.41 3.86
CA GLU A 115 11.66 -16.50 4.75
C GLU A 115 10.70 -17.47 4.04
N ARG A 116 11.04 -18.76 4.01
CA ARG A 116 10.18 -19.81 3.43
C ARG A 116 9.07 -20.19 4.41
N VAL A 117 8.01 -20.80 3.87
CA VAL A 117 7.04 -21.49 4.72
C VAL A 117 7.74 -22.68 5.39
N GLU A 118 7.64 -22.74 6.71
CA GLU A 118 8.08 -23.87 7.51
C GLU A 118 6.87 -24.40 8.31
N GLY A 119 6.57 -25.70 8.16
CA GLY A 119 5.44 -26.33 8.83
C GLY A 119 4.08 -25.90 8.28
N ASP A 120 3.16 -25.58 9.19
CA ASP A 120 1.76 -25.26 8.90
C ASP A 120 1.63 -23.88 8.22
N ARG A 121 1.16 -23.90 6.95
CA ARG A 121 1.01 -22.70 6.14
C ARG A 121 -0.02 -21.73 6.72
N GLU A 122 -1.09 -22.22 7.35
CA GLU A 122 -2.15 -21.36 7.90
C GLU A 122 -1.62 -20.53 9.06
N LYS A 123 -0.90 -21.17 9.98
CA LYS A 123 -0.21 -20.50 11.10
C LYS A 123 0.88 -19.55 10.60
N TRP A 124 1.60 -19.93 9.56
CA TRP A 124 2.61 -19.08 8.93
C TRP A 124 1.99 -17.84 8.29
N ARG A 125 0.84 -17.97 7.62
CA ARG A 125 0.06 -16.86 7.05
C ARG A 125 -0.49 -15.96 8.15
N GLU A 126 -1.10 -16.52 9.19
CA GLU A 126 -1.60 -15.76 10.34
C GLU A 126 -0.50 -14.92 10.98
N LYS A 127 0.67 -15.52 11.23
CA LYS A 127 1.84 -14.81 11.73
C LYS A 127 2.29 -13.69 10.80
N GLY A 128 2.28 -13.92 9.48
CA GLY A 128 2.63 -12.89 8.49
C GLY A 128 1.65 -11.71 8.50
N VAL A 129 0.35 -11.99 8.58
CA VAL A 129 -0.70 -10.96 8.72
C VAL A 129 -0.51 -10.17 10.02
N LYS A 130 -0.22 -10.83 11.15
CA LYS A 130 0.09 -10.15 12.41
C LYS A 130 1.31 -9.23 12.29
N ILE A 131 2.41 -9.72 11.71
CA ILE A 131 3.64 -8.94 11.53
C ILE A 131 3.34 -7.67 10.73
N LEU A 132 2.65 -7.80 9.59
CA LEU A 132 2.33 -6.67 8.74
C LEU A 132 1.38 -5.67 9.40
N PHE A 133 0.25 -6.13 9.95
CA PHE A 133 -0.79 -5.21 10.38
C PHE A 133 -0.67 -4.80 11.84
N HIS A 134 -0.52 -5.75 12.77
CA HIS A 134 -0.41 -5.45 14.20
C HIS A 134 0.96 -4.90 14.55
N ASP A 135 2.03 -5.56 14.13
CA ASP A 135 3.38 -5.23 14.60
C ASP A 135 3.97 -4.01 13.84
N HIS A 136 3.60 -3.83 12.57
CA HIS A 136 4.17 -2.77 11.72
C HIS A 136 3.23 -1.59 11.45
N LEU A 137 2.08 -1.83 10.79
CA LEU A 137 1.20 -0.73 10.34
C LEU A 137 0.42 -0.07 11.48
N TYR A 138 -0.02 -0.85 12.47
CA TYR A 138 -0.85 -0.35 13.55
C TYR A 138 -0.17 0.72 14.44
N PRO A 139 1.10 0.56 14.89
CA PRO A 139 1.83 1.60 15.61
C PRO A 139 1.89 2.91 14.83
N LEU A 140 2.19 2.84 13.52
CA LEU A 140 2.25 4.00 12.64
C LEU A 140 0.88 4.69 12.52
N ILE A 141 -0.20 3.93 12.30
CA ILE A 141 -1.58 4.45 12.26
C ILE A 141 -1.92 5.16 13.58
N LYS A 142 -1.56 4.57 14.73
CA LYS A 142 -1.80 5.14 16.05
C LYS A 142 -1.05 6.47 16.21
N SER A 143 0.21 6.53 15.82
CA SER A 143 1.03 7.75 15.87
C SER A 143 0.46 8.84 14.94
N LEU A 144 0.16 8.51 13.68
CA LEU A 144 -0.43 9.44 12.72
C LEU A 144 -1.75 10.04 13.22
N THR A 145 -2.65 9.22 13.75
CA THR A 145 -3.92 9.70 14.34
C THR A 145 -3.66 10.56 15.58
N LYS A 146 -2.70 10.20 16.44
CA LYS A 146 -2.37 10.98 17.64
C LYS A 146 -1.92 12.39 17.27
N ILE A 147 -0.98 12.51 16.33
CA ILE A 147 -0.30 13.76 16.01
C ILE A 147 -1.09 14.67 15.07
N THR A 148 -1.78 14.12 14.06
CA THR A 148 -2.48 14.92 13.02
C THR A 148 -4.00 14.95 13.20
N LYS A 149 -4.56 14.08 14.07
CA LYS A 149 -6.01 13.85 14.21
C LYS A 149 -6.70 13.34 12.94
N VAL A 150 -5.95 12.75 11.99
CA VAL A 150 -6.55 12.03 10.86
C VAL A 150 -7.32 10.80 11.35
N SER A 151 -8.48 10.54 10.75
CA SER A 151 -9.31 9.40 11.12
C SER A 151 -8.64 8.08 10.77
N LYS A 152 -8.62 7.13 11.71
CA LYS A 152 -8.18 5.75 11.46
C LYS A 152 -8.97 5.10 10.33
N LEU A 153 -10.24 5.48 10.13
CA LEU A 153 -11.05 4.95 9.03
C LEU A 153 -10.48 5.34 7.65
N ILE A 154 -9.92 6.55 7.53
CA ILE A 154 -9.31 7.00 6.27
C ILE A 154 -8.00 6.26 6.03
N LEU A 155 -7.19 6.10 7.08
CA LEU A 155 -5.90 5.40 7.03
C LEU A 155 -6.08 3.92 6.65
N TRP A 156 -7.02 3.23 7.28
CA TRP A 156 -7.31 1.83 6.96
C TRP A 156 -7.87 1.63 5.56
N GLU A 157 -8.76 2.52 5.10
CA GLU A 157 -9.28 2.39 3.74
C GLU A 157 -8.20 2.67 2.69
N ASN A 158 -7.28 3.61 2.94
CA ASN A 158 -6.13 3.81 2.06
C ASN A 158 -5.33 2.53 1.89
N ILE A 159 -5.17 1.72 2.94
CA ILE A 159 -4.50 0.41 2.89
C ILE A 159 -5.38 -0.62 2.17
N ALA A 160 -6.65 -0.72 2.55
CA ALA A 160 -7.59 -1.72 2.03
C ALA A 160 -7.73 -1.66 0.51
N VAL A 161 -7.84 -0.45 -0.07
CA VAL A 161 -7.99 -0.27 -1.51
C VAL A 161 -6.82 -0.87 -2.29
N TYR A 162 -5.58 -0.74 -1.81
CA TYR A 162 -4.42 -1.32 -2.48
C TYR A 162 -4.31 -2.83 -2.28
N ILE A 163 -4.78 -3.36 -1.14
CA ILE A 163 -4.88 -4.80 -0.93
C ILE A 163 -5.90 -5.41 -1.88
N TYR A 164 -7.08 -4.78 -2.04
CA TYR A 164 -8.08 -5.25 -3.00
C TYR A 164 -7.53 -5.24 -4.42
N TRP A 165 -6.89 -4.13 -4.83
CA TRP A 165 -6.26 -4.05 -6.14
C TRP A 165 -5.20 -5.15 -6.35
N LEU A 166 -4.36 -5.44 -5.35
CA LEU A 166 -3.39 -6.53 -5.43
C LEU A 166 -4.06 -7.87 -5.71
N TYR A 167 -5.06 -8.26 -4.91
CA TYR A 167 -5.65 -9.61 -5.02
C TYR A 167 -6.65 -9.73 -6.18
N GLU A 168 -7.45 -8.70 -6.44
CA GLU A 168 -8.51 -8.72 -7.45
C GLU A 168 -8.00 -8.35 -8.85
N THR A 169 -6.85 -7.68 -8.98
CA THR A 169 -6.31 -7.24 -10.30
C THR A 169 -4.91 -7.77 -10.61
N VAL A 170 -3.98 -7.80 -9.64
CA VAL A 170 -2.60 -8.18 -9.92
C VAL A 170 -2.41 -9.69 -9.85
N LEU A 171 -2.87 -10.31 -8.76
CA LEU A 171 -2.73 -11.75 -8.50
C LEU A 171 -3.82 -12.60 -9.16
N SER A 172 -4.80 -11.97 -9.81
CA SER A 172 -5.89 -12.62 -10.55
C SER A 172 -5.58 -12.78 -12.04
N LYS A 173 -4.46 -12.23 -12.55
CA LYS A 173 -4.06 -12.36 -13.95
C LYS A 173 -3.73 -13.82 -14.29
N GLU A 174 -4.12 -14.26 -15.48
CA GLU A 174 -3.96 -15.64 -15.94
C GLU A 174 -2.48 -16.08 -16.04
N ASP A 175 -1.56 -15.13 -16.19
CA ASP A 175 -0.10 -15.38 -16.31
C ASP A 175 0.60 -15.63 -14.96
N VAL A 176 -0.11 -15.55 -13.83
CA VAL A 176 0.51 -15.79 -12.53
C VAL A 176 0.72 -17.29 -12.35
N MET A 177 1.99 -17.69 -12.18
CA MET A 177 2.49 -19.07 -12.09
C MET A 177 1.49 -20.12 -11.57
N GLU A 178 1.57 -21.33 -12.14
CA GLU A 178 0.76 -22.48 -11.76
C GLU A 178 0.71 -22.69 -10.23
N GLY A 179 -0.50 -22.70 -9.66
CA GLY A 179 -0.74 -22.83 -8.22
C GLY A 179 -0.78 -21.52 -7.42
N VAL A 180 -0.54 -20.35 -8.01
CA VAL A 180 -0.72 -19.06 -7.33
C VAL A 180 -2.18 -18.63 -7.27
N ALA A 181 -2.98 -18.89 -8.31
CA ALA A 181 -4.39 -18.47 -8.36
C ALA A 181 -5.21 -19.00 -7.17
N GLY A 182 -5.13 -20.31 -6.88
CA GLY A 182 -5.80 -20.91 -5.73
C GLY A 182 -5.30 -20.33 -4.39
N ARG A 183 -3.99 -20.17 -4.26
CA ARG A 183 -3.37 -19.57 -3.06
C ARG A 183 -3.80 -18.12 -2.85
N SER A 184 -3.89 -17.35 -3.93
CA SER A 184 -4.36 -15.96 -3.93
C SER A 184 -5.80 -15.88 -3.43
N GLN A 185 -6.67 -16.75 -3.94
CA GLN A 185 -8.05 -16.83 -3.47
C GLN A 185 -8.15 -17.19 -1.98
N GLU A 186 -7.39 -18.20 -1.53
CA GLU A 186 -7.36 -18.61 -0.13
C GLU A 186 -6.83 -17.51 0.80
N ASP A 187 -5.72 -16.88 0.43
CA ASP A 187 -5.08 -15.84 1.24
C ASP A 187 -5.94 -14.57 1.29
N PHE A 188 -6.56 -14.19 0.17
CA PHE A 188 -7.48 -13.06 0.14
C PHE A 188 -8.73 -13.33 0.98
N HIS A 189 -9.32 -14.52 0.83
CA HIS A 189 -10.48 -14.90 1.61
C HIS A 189 -10.18 -14.90 3.11
N TYR A 190 -9.03 -15.46 3.51
CA TYR A 190 -8.56 -15.40 4.88
C TYR A 190 -8.42 -13.95 5.36
N LEU A 191 -7.71 -13.11 4.60
CA LEU A 191 -7.39 -11.75 4.97
C LEU A 191 -8.64 -10.87 5.17
N ILE A 192 -9.71 -11.10 4.41
CA ILE A 192 -10.93 -10.28 4.46
C ILE A 192 -11.99 -10.87 5.40
N PHE A 193 -12.16 -12.18 5.43
CA PHE A 193 -13.33 -12.79 6.08
C PHE A 193 -13.01 -13.60 7.34
N GLN A 194 -11.79 -14.12 7.49
CA GLN A 194 -11.45 -15.06 8.58
C GLN A 194 -10.46 -14.48 9.59
N ALA A 195 -9.54 -13.61 9.15
CA ALA A 195 -8.54 -12.99 10.01
C ALA A 195 -9.20 -12.19 11.14
N PRO A 196 -8.94 -12.51 12.43
CA PRO A 196 -9.55 -11.80 13.55
C PRO A 196 -9.00 -10.37 13.69
N GLY A 197 -9.79 -9.47 14.29
CA GLY A 197 -9.41 -8.07 14.47
C GLY A 197 -8.11 -7.85 15.24
N SER A 198 -7.76 -8.77 16.14
CA SER A 198 -6.53 -8.74 16.94
C SER A 198 -5.25 -8.80 16.09
N LEU A 199 -5.31 -9.32 14.86
CA LEU A 199 -4.17 -9.30 13.94
C LEU A 199 -3.89 -7.92 13.35
N PHE A 200 -4.77 -6.94 13.55
CA PHE A 200 -4.67 -5.59 12.99
C PHE A 200 -4.36 -4.52 14.05
N GLY A 201 -3.99 -4.94 15.26
CA GLY A 201 -3.81 -4.07 16.42
C GLY A 201 -4.86 -4.31 17.48
N SER A 202 -5.17 -3.29 18.29
CA SER A 202 -6.23 -3.37 19.31
C SER A 202 -7.62 -3.15 18.70
N TYR A 203 -8.04 -4.03 17.77
CA TYR A 203 -9.38 -4.02 17.18
C TYR A 203 -10.12 -5.33 17.47
N ASN A 204 -11.44 -5.23 17.67
CA ASN A 204 -12.31 -6.39 17.81
C ASN A 204 -12.68 -7.00 16.45
N GLU A 205 -12.81 -6.16 15.43
CA GLU A 205 -13.16 -6.55 14.06
C GLU A 205 -12.04 -6.21 13.08
N ASN A 206 -11.95 -6.99 12.00
CA ASN A 206 -11.01 -6.75 10.92
C ASN A 206 -11.32 -5.42 10.21
N PRO A 207 -10.43 -4.41 10.27
CA PRO A 207 -10.68 -3.10 9.68
C PRO A 207 -10.73 -3.14 8.16
N LEU A 208 -10.09 -4.11 7.51
CA LEU A 208 -10.15 -4.27 6.05
C LEU A 208 -11.53 -4.73 5.62
N LYS A 209 -12.18 -5.64 6.36
CA LYS A 209 -13.51 -6.17 5.99
C LYS A 209 -14.56 -5.08 5.81
N ARG A 210 -14.46 -4.00 6.61
CA ARG A 210 -15.40 -2.87 6.59
C ARG A 210 -15.56 -2.22 5.21
N TYR A 211 -14.52 -2.23 4.38
CA TYR A 211 -14.51 -1.54 3.08
C TYR A 211 -14.80 -2.48 1.91
N TYR A 212 -15.03 -3.77 2.17
CA TYR A 212 -15.34 -4.76 1.15
C TYR A 212 -16.83 -4.72 0.77
N ASN A 213 -17.23 -3.61 0.14
CA ASN A 213 -18.62 -3.36 -0.29
C ASN A 213 -18.92 -3.98 -1.67
N GLN A 214 -19.92 -3.52 -2.42
CA GLN A 214 -20.18 -4.02 -3.77
C GLN A 214 -19.37 -3.23 -4.81
N GLN A 215 -18.83 -3.89 -5.83
CA GLN A 215 -18.24 -3.20 -6.98
C GLN A 215 -19.34 -2.61 -7.86
N ILE A 216 -19.06 -1.45 -8.46
CA ILE A 216 -19.93 -0.79 -9.42
C ILE A 216 -19.19 -0.69 -10.76
N TYR A 217 -19.91 -0.93 -11.85
CA TYR A 217 -19.37 -0.71 -13.19
C TYR A 217 -19.33 0.79 -13.50
N LEU A 218 -18.16 1.32 -13.86
CA LEU A 218 -18.01 2.69 -14.32
C LEU A 218 -17.76 2.71 -15.83
N GLU A 219 -18.70 3.29 -16.57
CA GLU A 219 -18.68 3.34 -18.03
C GLU A 219 -17.44 4.09 -18.56
N GLU A 220 -17.00 5.16 -17.88
CA GLU A 220 -15.85 5.96 -18.30
C GLU A 220 -14.53 5.18 -18.25
N LEU A 221 -14.48 4.14 -17.40
CA LEU A 221 -13.30 3.30 -17.20
C LEU A 221 -13.46 1.91 -17.83
N LYS A 222 -14.67 1.59 -18.28
CA LYS A 222 -15.06 0.27 -18.82
C LYS A 222 -14.68 -0.90 -17.93
N ARG A 223 -14.80 -0.72 -16.61
CA ARG A 223 -14.46 -1.75 -15.62
C ARG A 223 -15.23 -1.57 -14.32
N GLU A 224 -15.27 -2.64 -13.54
CA GLU A 224 -15.79 -2.62 -12.19
C GLU A 224 -14.78 -1.98 -11.22
N VAL A 225 -15.28 -1.13 -10.32
CA VAL A 225 -14.47 -0.55 -9.25
C VAL A 225 -15.21 -0.61 -7.92
N ARG A 226 -14.45 -0.68 -6.84
CA ARG A 226 -14.98 -0.61 -5.49
C ARG A 226 -15.04 0.85 -5.01
N PRO A 227 -16.22 1.46 -4.84
CA PRO A 227 -16.30 2.84 -4.40
C PRO A 227 -15.82 2.96 -2.96
N ARG A 228 -15.03 4.00 -2.68
CA ARG A 228 -14.55 4.27 -1.33
C ARG A 228 -15.69 4.85 -0.49
N SER A 229 -15.67 4.48 0.78
CA SER A 229 -16.51 5.02 1.85
C SER A 229 -15.91 6.30 2.45
N THR A 230 -14.59 6.54 2.31
CA THR A 230 -13.93 7.73 2.85
C THR A 230 -13.11 8.50 1.80
N CYS A 231 -12.96 9.80 2.02
CA CYS A 231 -12.12 10.64 1.17
C CYS A 231 -10.65 10.58 1.62
N CYS A 232 -9.74 10.27 0.69
CA CYS A 232 -8.29 10.28 0.96
C CYS A 232 -7.64 11.68 0.98
N TYR A 233 -8.42 12.75 0.81
CA TYR A 233 -7.95 14.14 0.74
C TYR A 233 -6.97 14.50 -0.38
N SER A 234 -6.75 13.62 -1.36
CA SER A 234 -5.86 13.88 -2.50
C SER A 234 -6.15 15.20 -3.23
N TYR A 235 -7.42 15.62 -3.30
CA TYR A 235 -7.81 16.87 -3.96
C TYR A 235 -7.41 18.13 -3.19
N LEU A 236 -7.00 18.00 -1.92
CA LEU A 236 -6.51 19.07 -1.06
C LEU A 236 -4.98 19.22 -1.11
N THR A 237 -4.31 18.56 -2.06
CA THR A 237 -2.88 18.74 -2.37
C THR A 237 -2.70 19.75 -3.51
N LYS A 238 -1.45 20.12 -3.85
CA LYS A 238 -1.15 20.95 -5.02
C LYS A 238 -1.60 20.31 -6.33
N ALA A 239 -1.61 18.98 -6.40
CA ALA A 239 -2.03 18.23 -7.58
C ALA A 239 -3.53 18.35 -7.87
N LYS A 240 -4.36 18.71 -6.87
CA LYS A 240 -5.83 18.84 -6.97
C LYS A 240 -6.56 17.62 -7.56
N LYS A 241 -5.92 16.44 -7.55
CA LYS A 241 -6.45 15.19 -8.12
C LYS A 241 -7.37 14.46 -7.14
N ARG A 242 -8.47 13.92 -7.64
CA ARG A 242 -9.33 12.95 -6.93
C ARG A 242 -8.95 11.53 -7.34
N CYS A 243 -9.14 10.57 -6.43
CA CYS A 243 -9.04 9.16 -6.81
C CYS A 243 -10.26 8.76 -7.64
N VAL A 244 -10.07 7.75 -8.49
CA VAL A 244 -11.12 7.15 -9.32
C VAL A 244 -12.36 6.75 -8.51
N THR A 245 -12.13 6.19 -7.33
CA THR A 245 -13.17 5.66 -6.45
C THR A 245 -13.61 6.65 -5.36
N CYS A 246 -13.43 7.96 -5.58
CA CYS A 246 -13.67 9.00 -4.57
C CYS A 246 -15.15 9.10 -4.16
N PRO A 247 -15.49 9.17 -2.86
CA PRO A 247 -16.89 9.29 -2.42
C PRO A 247 -17.52 10.65 -2.69
N HIS A 248 -16.72 11.68 -3.01
CA HIS A 248 -17.19 13.04 -3.28
C HIS A 248 -17.41 13.33 -4.78
N THR A 249 -17.57 12.30 -5.60
CA THR A 249 -18.01 12.48 -6.99
C THR A 249 -19.53 12.58 -7.03
N CYS A 250 -20.06 13.80 -6.97
CA CYS A 250 -21.39 14.07 -7.50
C CYS A 250 -21.28 14.07 -9.04
N ALA A 251 -21.58 12.93 -9.67
CA ALA A 251 -21.49 12.68 -11.12
C ALA A 251 -20.08 12.79 -11.75
N PRO A 252 -19.79 12.08 -12.86
CA PRO A 252 -18.46 12.02 -13.45
C PRO A 252 -18.12 13.36 -14.09
N CYS A 253 -17.06 14.00 -13.59
CA CYS A 253 -16.48 15.17 -14.25
C CYS A 253 -15.63 14.67 -15.43
N PRO A 254 -15.89 15.10 -16.68
CA PRO A 254 -15.21 14.61 -17.89
C PRO A 254 -13.69 14.89 -17.92
N LEU A 255 -13.18 15.69 -16.99
CA LEU A 255 -11.75 16.02 -16.84
C LEU A 255 -10.93 14.94 -16.10
N ILE A 256 -11.56 13.89 -15.55
CA ILE A 256 -10.86 12.79 -14.86
C ILE A 256 -10.31 11.76 -15.88
N SER A 257 -10.88 11.68 -17.09
CA SER A 257 -10.63 10.60 -18.05
C SER A 257 -9.22 10.57 -18.64
N GLU A 258 -8.58 11.73 -18.86
CA GLU A 258 -7.27 11.78 -19.53
C GLU A 258 -6.08 11.56 -18.59
N MET A 259 -6.19 11.94 -17.31
CA MET A 259 -5.07 11.87 -16.36
C MET A 259 -5.03 10.58 -15.54
N THR A 260 -6.17 9.91 -15.38
CA THR A 260 -6.26 8.59 -14.72
C THR A 260 -5.49 7.54 -15.50
N ARG A 261 -5.44 7.68 -16.83
CA ARG A 261 -4.57 6.90 -17.70
C ARG A 261 -3.11 6.98 -17.29
N GLN A 262 -2.57 8.08 -16.76
CA GLN A 262 -1.13 8.14 -16.44
C GLN A 262 -0.76 7.46 -15.11
N GLU A 263 -1.62 7.51 -14.09
CA GLU A 263 -1.39 6.75 -12.85
C GLU A 263 -1.64 5.27 -13.08
N GLU A 264 -2.70 4.91 -13.81
CA GLU A 264 -2.96 3.52 -14.18
C GLU A 264 -1.97 3.02 -15.20
N GLN A 265 -1.59 3.77 -16.23
CA GLN A 265 -0.48 3.41 -17.14
C GLN A 265 0.84 3.41 -16.41
N ALA A 266 1.11 4.15 -15.34
CA ALA A 266 2.35 3.94 -14.56
C ALA A 266 2.33 2.60 -13.80
N LEU A 267 1.15 2.13 -13.38
CA LEU A 267 0.92 0.79 -12.82
C LEU A 267 0.87 -0.31 -13.91
N ASP A 268 0.35 -0.01 -15.11
CA ASP A 268 0.17 -0.94 -16.25
C ASP A 268 1.39 -0.98 -17.18
N SER A 269 2.17 0.10 -17.33
CA SER A 269 3.40 0.15 -18.13
C SER A 269 4.60 -0.45 -17.39
N GLY A 270 4.52 -0.52 -16.05
CA GLY A 270 5.38 -1.42 -15.27
C GLY A 270 5.11 -2.90 -15.57
N ILE A 271 3.93 -3.23 -16.12
CA ILE A 271 3.51 -4.59 -16.49
C ILE A 271 3.66 -4.84 -18.01
N LYS A 272 3.45 -3.82 -18.85
CA LYS A 272 3.50 -3.90 -20.32
C LYS A 272 4.87 -3.57 -20.94
N GLY A 273 5.90 -3.28 -20.13
CA GLY A 273 7.28 -3.09 -20.59
C GLY A 273 8.01 -4.39 -20.95
N GLN A 274 7.32 -5.52 -21.01
CA GLN A 274 7.84 -6.84 -21.36
C GLN A 274 7.12 -7.38 -22.59
N ALA A 275 7.56 -6.91 -23.75
CA ALA A 275 7.44 -7.62 -25.02
C ALA A 275 8.78 -7.45 -25.75
#